data_AF-A0A821LQN6-F1
#
_entry.id   AF-A0A821LQN6-F1
#
_cell.length_a   1.000
_cell.length_b   1.000
_cell.length_c   1.000
_cell.angle_alpha   90.00
_cell.angle_beta   90.00
_cell.angle_gamma   90.00
#
_symmetry.space_group_name_H-M   'P 1'
#
loop_
_entity.id
_entity.type
_entity.pdbx_description
1 polymer ?
#
loop_
_entity_poly.entity_id
_entity_poly.type
_entity_poly.pdbx_seq_one_letter_code
_entity_poly.pdbx_strand_id
1 'polypeptide(L)'
;RSTFYDVTELGKLSIRFGLNPKNQLCTDDFTGHIAHNANLSLKVFLAIAAFPQLWDLKADKIQVHIFNKIAQTMASEWLKLADDGDHYRRAFDRKGNNRAHYAKADWIVWTACLAEKKEVFQAFVNPLYDFLNVSESRVPFTDLYDMKTGEQVAFKARSVVGGVYLPLLITCSSTDGHT
;
A
#
# COMPACT_ATOMS: atom_id res chain seq x y z
N ARG A 1 7.27 8.81 32.43
CA ARG A 1 8.33 7.93 31.88
C ARG A 1 8.11 7.84 30.37
N SER A 2 9.04 8.33 29.57
CA SER A 2 8.95 8.29 28.11
C SER A 2 8.99 6.84 27.63
N THR A 3 7.88 6.34 27.12
CA THR A 3 7.82 5.07 26.39
C THR A 3 8.45 5.29 25.03
N PHE A 4 9.77 5.12 24.93
CA PHE A 4 10.39 4.87 23.63
C PHE A 4 9.90 3.50 23.17
N TYR A 5 9.11 3.46 22.11
CA TYR A 5 8.78 2.20 21.45
C TYR A 5 10.07 1.67 20.82
N ASP A 6 10.53 0.51 21.27
CA ASP A 6 11.51 -0.25 20.51
C ASP A 6 10.87 -0.69 19.17
N VAL A 7 11.67 -0.83 18.12
CA VAL A 7 11.26 -1.24 16.76
C VAL A 7 10.44 -2.52 16.80
N THR A 8 10.77 -3.40 17.75
CA THR A 8 10.01 -4.59 18.12
C THR A 8 8.55 -4.34 18.46
N GLU A 9 8.30 -3.39 19.36
CA GLU A 9 6.95 -3.08 19.85
C GLU A 9 6.13 -2.36 18.77
N LEU A 10 6.79 -1.50 17.98
CA LEU A 10 6.17 -0.90 16.81
C LEU A 10 5.73 -1.98 15.80
N GLY A 11 6.60 -2.95 15.50
CA GLY A 11 6.28 -4.09 14.63
C GLY A 11 5.09 -4.91 15.12
N LYS A 12 5.03 -5.24 16.42
CA LYS A 12 3.90 -5.96 17.02
C LYS A 12 2.58 -5.19 16.92
N LEU A 13 2.61 -3.88 17.18
CA LEU A 13 1.42 -3.03 17.04
C LEU A 13 0.97 -2.94 15.58
N SER A 14 1.90 -2.80 14.65
CA SER A 14 1.63 -2.81 13.20
C SER A 14 0.98 -4.11 12.75
N ILE A 15 1.47 -5.26 13.19
CA ILE A 15 0.86 -6.57 12.86
C ILE A 15 -0.56 -6.65 13.42
N ARG A 16 -0.76 -6.20 14.67
CA ARG A 16 -2.05 -6.35 15.36
C ARG A 16 -3.15 -5.41 14.86
N PHE A 17 -2.79 -4.19 14.47
CA PHE A 17 -3.76 -3.12 14.18
C PHE A 17 -3.64 -2.56 12.75
N GLY A 18 -2.64 -2.99 11.98
CA GLY A 18 -2.30 -2.41 10.69
C GLY A 18 -3.26 -2.77 9.56
N LEU A 19 -3.80 -4.00 9.55
CA LEU A 19 -4.72 -4.44 8.50
C LEU A 19 -5.99 -3.60 8.49
N ASN A 20 -6.57 -3.37 9.66
CA ASN A 20 -7.82 -2.65 9.82
C ASN A 20 -7.69 -1.59 10.91
N PRO A 21 -7.20 -0.38 10.58
CA PRO A 21 -6.93 0.64 11.57
C PRO A 21 -8.22 1.17 12.20
N LYS A 22 -8.14 1.53 13.48
CA LYS A 22 -9.22 2.24 14.20
C LYS A 22 -9.30 3.71 13.72
N ASN A 23 -10.04 4.54 14.42
CA ASN A 23 -10.22 5.95 14.09
C ASN A 23 -8.90 6.75 14.17
N GLN A 24 -8.28 7.03 13.02
CA GLN A 24 -7.00 7.75 12.92
C GLN A 24 -7.06 8.85 11.87
N LEU A 25 -6.25 9.90 12.06
CA LEU A 25 -5.95 10.86 11.01
C LEU A 25 -5.06 10.21 9.96
N CYS A 26 -5.36 10.46 8.69
CA CYS A 26 -4.46 10.14 7.60
C CYS A 26 -4.18 11.41 6.80
N THR A 27 -2.96 11.56 6.30
CA THR A 27 -2.59 12.64 5.36
C THR A 27 -3.40 12.62 4.07
N ASP A 28 -4.07 11.49 3.81
CA ASP A 28 -4.87 11.23 2.62
C ASP A 28 -6.36 11.45 2.92
N ASP A 29 -6.71 11.80 4.16
CA ASP A 29 -8.05 12.18 4.57
C ASP A 29 -8.16 13.71 4.66
N PHE A 30 -8.56 14.33 3.54
CA PHE A 30 -8.91 15.76 3.49
C PHE A 30 -10.18 16.10 4.29
N THR A 31 -10.80 15.11 4.95
CA THR A 31 -12.05 15.22 5.69
C THR A 31 -11.94 14.87 7.19
N GLY A 32 -10.75 14.53 7.71
CA GLY A 32 -10.49 14.39 9.15
C GLY A 32 -10.01 13.01 9.59
N HIS A 33 -10.58 12.49 10.69
CA HIS A 33 -10.29 11.13 11.16
C HIS A 33 -11.22 10.13 10.49
N ILE A 34 -10.67 8.97 10.12
CA ILE A 34 -11.43 7.88 9.52
C ILE A 34 -10.99 6.54 10.09
N ALA A 35 -11.96 5.75 10.53
CA ALA A 35 -11.75 4.35 10.90
C ALA A 35 -11.76 3.47 9.64
N HIS A 36 -11.12 2.30 9.74
CA HIS A 36 -11.12 1.26 8.71
C HIS A 36 -10.51 1.70 7.38
N ASN A 37 -9.59 2.67 7.42
CA ASN A 37 -8.99 3.29 6.23
C ASN A 37 -8.09 2.31 5.48
N ALA A 38 -8.45 2.05 4.22
CA ALA A 38 -7.75 1.10 3.36
C ALA A 38 -6.37 1.62 2.88
N ASN A 39 -6.21 2.92 2.66
CA ASN A 39 -4.91 3.48 2.26
C ASN A 39 -3.90 3.47 3.42
N LEU A 40 -4.38 3.68 4.65
CA LEU A 40 -3.55 3.65 5.85
C LEU A 40 -3.00 2.24 6.12
N SER A 41 -3.79 1.19 5.84
CA SER A 41 -3.32 -0.18 6.01
C SER A 41 -2.19 -0.55 5.04
N LEU A 42 -2.23 -0.08 3.78
CA LEU A 42 -1.16 -0.32 2.79
C LEU A 42 0.20 0.17 3.29
N LYS A 43 0.23 1.37 3.90
CA LYS A 43 1.45 1.94 4.51
C LYS A 43 2.03 1.03 5.60
N VAL A 44 1.16 0.37 6.36
CA VAL A 44 1.59 -0.53 7.44
C VAL A 44 2.19 -1.83 6.88
N PHE A 45 1.70 -2.34 5.75
CA PHE A 45 2.27 -3.56 5.16
C PHE A 45 3.70 -3.36 4.71
N LEU A 46 3.97 -2.21 4.08
CA LEU A 46 5.33 -1.80 3.70
C LEU A 46 6.23 -1.65 4.92
N ALA A 47 5.71 -1.06 6.00
CA ALA A 47 6.45 -0.95 7.24
C ALA A 47 6.78 -2.34 7.83
N ILE A 48 5.83 -3.27 7.87
CA ILE A 48 6.04 -4.65 8.35
C ILE A 48 7.10 -5.35 7.49
N ALA A 49 7.07 -5.23 6.16
CA ALA A 49 8.07 -5.83 5.28
C ALA A 49 9.47 -5.21 5.45
N ALA A 50 9.54 -3.92 5.79
CA ALA A 50 10.81 -3.19 5.94
C ALA A 50 11.42 -3.33 7.35
N PHE A 51 10.62 -3.38 8.41
CA PHE A 51 11.09 -3.32 9.80
C PHE A 51 12.17 -4.35 10.17
N PRO A 52 12.06 -5.64 9.79
CA PRO A 52 13.10 -6.63 10.10
C PRO A 52 14.48 -6.27 9.53
N GLN A 53 14.52 -5.51 8.44
CA GLN A 53 15.79 -5.08 7.83
C GLN A 53 16.50 -4.02 8.69
N LEU A 54 15.76 -3.30 9.52
CA LEU A 54 16.28 -2.30 10.46
C LEU A 54 16.71 -2.91 11.79
N TRP A 55 16.19 -4.09 12.15
CA TRP A 55 16.41 -4.72 13.44
C TRP A 55 17.81 -5.34 13.51
N ASP A 56 18.79 -4.55 13.97
CA ASP A 56 20.14 -5.00 14.37
C ASP A 56 21.17 -5.22 13.24
N LEU A 57 21.15 -4.46 12.14
CA LEU A 57 22.22 -4.39 11.10
C LEU A 57 22.78 -5.74 10.57
N LYS A 58 22.18 -6.86 10.95
CA LYS A 58 22.54 -8.26 10.70
C LYS A 58 21.34 -9.08 10.27
N ALA A 59 20.19 -8.43 10.06
CA ALA A 59 18.96 -8.95 9.47
C ALA A 59 18.80 -10.46 9.70
N ASP A 60 18.25 -10.86 10.85
CA ASP A 60 17.89 -12.26 11.08
C ASP A 60 16.95 -12.70 9.94
N LYS A 61 17.49 -13.53 9.03
CA LYS A 61 16.81 -13.98 7.82
C LYS A 61 15.47 -14.65 8.14
N ILE A 62 15.36 -15.29 9.30
CA ILE A 62 14.12 -15.92 9.76
C ILE A 62 13.07 -14.85 10.06
N GLN A 63 13.44 -13.79 10.78
CA GLN A 63 12.52 -12.68 11.08
C GLN A 63 12.10 -11.94 9.81
N VAL A 64 13.05 -11.66 8.91
CA VAL A 64 12.74 -11.05 7.60
C VAL A 64 11.72 -11.89 6.85
N HIS A 65 11.91 -13.21 6.78
CA HIS A 65 10.99 -14.11 6.11
C HIS A 65 9.60 -14.11 6.77
N ILE A 66 9.52 -14.20 8.10
CA ILE A 66 8.26 -14.20 8.85
C ILE A 66 7.46 -12.92 8.58
N PHE A 67 8.09 -11.76 8.70
CA PHE A 67 7.43 -10.47 8.52
C PHE A 67 7.02 -10.22 7.07
N ASN A 68 7.86 -10.59 6.10
CA ASN A 68 7.47 -10.56 4.69
C ASN A 68 6.24 -11.42 4.44
N LYS A 69 6.18 -12.62 5.05
CA LYS A 69 5.01 -13.50 4.90
C LYS A 69 3.77 -12.89 5.53
N ILE A 70 3.89 -12.25 6.69
CA ILE A 70 2.78 -11.53 7.33
C ILE A 70 2.29 -10.39 6.42
N ALA A 71 3.19 -9.56 5.90
CA ALA A 71 2.83 -8.45 5.01
C ALA A 71 2.13 -8.95 3.73
N GLN A 72 2.61 -10.05 3.15
CA GLN A 72 2.00 -10.72 1.98
C GLN A 72 0.59 -11.24 2.27
N THR A 73 0.41 -11.89 3.42
CA THR A 73 -0.91 -12.37 3.87
C THR A 73 -1.86 -11.19 4.06
N MET A 74 -1.41 -10.12 4.72
CA MET A 74 -2.21 -8.92 4.94
C MET A 74 -2.58 -8.23 3.62
N ALA A 75 -1.66 -8.13 2.66
CA ALA A 75 -1.95 -7.58 1.33
C ALA A 75 -3.00 -8.41 0.58
N SER A 76 -2.92 -9.74 0.66
CA SER A 76 -3.92 -10.63 0.05
C SER A 76 -5.28 -10.52 0.71
N GLU A 77 -5.32 -10.32 2.04
CA GLU A 77 -6.57 -10.09 2.78
C GLU A 77 -7.16 -8.72 2.49
N TRP A 78 -6.31 -7.70 2.36
CA TRP A 78 -6.70 -6.35 1.99
C TRP A 78 -7.47 -6.31 0.68
N LEU A 79 -7.04 -7.06 -0.35
CA LEU A 79 -7.76 -7.14 -1.62
C LEU A 79 -9.22 -7.58 -1.43
N LYS A 80 -9.48 -8.53 -0.52
CA LYS A 80 -10.84 -9.01 -0.24
C LYS A 80 -11.67 -7.98 0.52
N LEU A 81 -11.05 -7.26 1.45
CA LEU A 81 -11.73 -6.25 2.28
C LEU A 81 -12.02 -4.96 1.51
N ALA A 82 -11.08 -4.56 0.64
CA ALA A 82 -11.13 -3.33 -0.12
C ALA A 82 -11.95 -3.46 -1.41
N ASP A 83 -12.20 -4.66 -1.93
CA ASP A 83 -12.96 -4.85 -3.17
C ASP A 83 -14.38 -4.27 -3.12
N ASP A 84 -14.68 -3.34 -4.02
CA ASP A 84 -16.03 -2.82 -4.26
C ASP A 84 -16.58 -3.20 -5.65
N GLY A 85 -15.91 -4.10 -6.38
CA GLY A 85 -16.29 -4.63 -7.69
C GLY A 85 -15.59 -3.92 -8.85
N ASP A 86 -15.64 -2.58 -8.90
CA ASP A 86 -14.99 -1.75 -9.92
C ASP A 86 -13.82 -0.91 -9.40
N HIS A 87 -13.66 -0.79 -8.08
CA HIS A 87 -12.58 -0.03 -7.43
C HIS A 87 -12.31 -0.54 -6.00
N TYR A 88 -11.35 0.10 -5.32
CA TYR A 88 -11.08 -0.14 -3.90
C TYR A 88 -11.79 0.85 -2.98
N ARG A 89 -12.44 0.33 -1.95
CA ARG A 89 -13.07 1.12 -0.89
C ARG A 89 -12.02 1.93 -0.14
N ARG A 90 -12.35 3.19 0.16
CA ARG A 90 -11.56 4.02 1.09
C ARG A 90 -11.63 3.52 2.53
N ALA A 91 -12.77 2.95 2.95
CA ALA A 91 -12.95 2.35 4.26
C ALA A 91 -13.69 1.02 4.16
N PHE A 92 -13.21 -0.01 4.87
CA PHE A 92 -13.69 -1.39 4.68
C PHE A 92 -15.17 -1.60 5.03
N ASP A 93 -15.68 -0.83 5.99
CA ASP A 93 -17.06 -0.89 6.49
C ASP A 93 -18.07 -0.08 5.66
N ARG A 94 -17.63 0.59 4.58
CA ARG A 94 -18.46 1.50 3.77
C ARG A 94 -18.68 1.00 2.35
N LYS A 95 -19.27 -0.19 2.19
CA LYS A 95 -19.61 -0.76 0.88
C LYS A 95 -20.57 0.17 0.11
N GLY A 96 -20.24 0.51 -1.14
CA GLY A 96 -21.10 1.32 -2.03
C GLY A 96 -21.32 2.78 -1.63
N ASN A 97 -20.57 3.32 -0.66
CA ASN A 97 -20.69 4.74 -0.28
C ASN A 97 -19.73 5.62 -1.10
N ASN A 98 -20.25 6.10 -2.24
CA ASN A 98 -19.58 6.76 -3.36
C ASN A 98 -19.03 8.19 -3.15
N ARG A 99 -18.58 8.57 -1.95
CA ARG A 99 -18.16 9.97 -1.72
C ARG A 99 -16.65 10.23 -1.78
N ALA A 100 -15.82 9.22 -2.04
CA ALA A 100 -14.38 9.37 -2.29
C ALA A 100 -13.76 8.03 -2.71
N HIS A 101 -13.50 7.85 -4.01
CA HIS A 101 -12.91 6.63 -4.58
C HIS A 101 -11.39 6.74 -4.72
N TYR A 102 -10.69 7.32 -3.73
CA TYR A 102 -9.30 7.72 -3.95
C TYR A 102 -8.30 6.64 -3.57
N ALA A 103 -7.46 6.25 -4.52
CA ALA A 103 -6.23 5.52 -4.26
C ALA A 103 -5.03 6.41 -4.54
N LYS A 104 -3.94 6.09 -3.84
CA LYS A 104 -2.62 6.66 -4.10
C LYS A 104 -1.79 5.64 -4.84
N ALA A 105 -1.35 6.00 -6.04
CA ALA A 105 -0.73 5.07 -6.97
C ALA A 105 0.54 4.40 -6.39
N ASP A 106 1.31 5.15 -5.61
CA ASP A 106 2.51 4.69 -4.91
C ASP A 106 2.20 3.57 -3.93
N TRP A 107 1.25 3.75 -3.01
CA TRP A 107 0.93 2.72 -2.02
C TRP A 107 0.42 1.43 -2.66
N ILE A 108 -0.35 1.54 -3.73
CA ILE A 108 -0.86 0.39 -4.49
C ILE A 108 0.29 -0.37 -5.14
N VAL A 109 1.14 0.31 -5.92
CA VAL A 109 2.24 -0.33 -6.65
C VAL A 109 3.27 -0.92 -5.68
N TRP A 110 3.63 -0.19 -4.63
CA TRP A 110 4.60 -0.67 -3.64
C TRP A 110 4.08 -1.89 -2.88
N THR A 111 2.79 -1.92 -2.54
CA THR A 111 2.18 -3.09 -1.90
C THR A 111 2.08 -4.25 -2.88
N ALA A 112 1.78 -3.99 -4.16
CA ALA A 112 1.76 -5.02 -5.20
C ALA A 112 3.11 -5.74 -5.28
N CYS A 113 4.23 -5.04 -5.15
CA CYS A 113 5.57 -5.62 -5.14
C CYS A 113 5.85 -6.59 -3.98
N LEU A 114 5.01 -6.62 -2.94
CA LEU A 114 5.11 -7.63 -1.89
C LEU A 114 4.56 -8.99 -2.35
N ALA A 115 3.69 -9.02 -3.37
CA ALA A 115 2.95 -10.21 -3.78
C ALA A 115 3.88 -11.34 -4.30
N GLU A 116 3.70 -12.55 -3.77
CA GLU A 116 4.39 -13.76 -4.28
C GLU A 116 3.79 -14.25 -5.61
N LYS A 117 2.48 -14.03 -5.78
CA LYS A 117 1.70 -14.55 -6.90
C LYS A 117 1.41 -13.43 -7.90
N LYS A 118 1.60 -13.73 -9.19
CA LYS A 118 1.33 -12.80 -10.27
C LYS A 118 -0.12 -12.31 -10.26
N GLU A 119 -1.05 -13.18 -9.88
CA GLU A 119 -2.48 -12.84 -9.83
C GLU A 119 -2.78 -11.79 -8.76
N VAL A 120 -2.10 -11.87 -7.61
CA VAL A 120 -2.23 -10.87 -6.53
C VAL A 120 -1.60 -9.55 -6.96
N PHE A 121 -0.41 -9.60 -7.58
CA PHE A 121 0.22 -8.41 -8.16
C PHE A 121 -0.70 -7.71 -9.18
N GLN A 122 -1.24 -8.48 -10.13
CA GLN A 122 -2.13 -7.97 -11.16
C GLN A 122 -3.42 -7.41 -10.57
N ALA A 123 -3.99 -8.05 -9.55
CA ALA A 123 -5.19 -7.53 -8.88
C ALA A 123 -4.96 -6.09 -8.39
N PHE A 124 -3.82 -5.79 -7.77
CA PHE A 124 -3.46 -4.44 -7.33
C PHE A 124 -3.23 -3.46 -8.49
N VAL A 125 -2.49 -3.87 -9.53
CA VAL A 125 -1.99 -2.96 -10.56
C VAL A 125 -2.99 -2.73 -11.70
N ASN A 126 -3.86 -3.70 -12.01
CA ASN A 126 -4.80 -3.60 -13.13
C ASN A 126 -5.70 -2.35 -13.04
N PRO A 127 -6.30 -1.98 -11.89
CA PRO A 127 -7.09 -0.76 -11.81
C PRO A 127 -6.29 0.52 -12.11
N LEU A 128 -5.01 0.57 -11.71
CA LEU A 128 -4.12 1.68 -12.05
C LEU A 128 -3.73 1.66 -13.54
N TYR A 129 -3.53 0.48 -14.11
CA TYR A 129 -3.28 0.32 -15.55
C TYR A 129 -4.48 0.81 -16.37
N ASP A 130 -5.68 0.42 -16.00
CA ASP A 130 -6.91 0.85 -16.66
C ASP A 130 -7.08 2.37 -16.53
N PHE A 131 -6.81 2.93 -15.35
CA PHE A 131 -6.77 4.38 -15.15
C PHE A 131 -5.83 5.08 -16.13
N LEU A 132 -4.59 4.59 -16.28
CA LEU A 132 -3.59 5.21 -17.15
C LEU A 132 -3.92 5.10 -18.64
N ASN A 133 -4.63 4.06 -19.06
CA ASN A 133 -4.88 3.79 -20.48
C ASN A 133 -6.27 4.20 -20.97
N VAL A 134 -7.28 4.20 -20.08
CA VAL A 134 -8.69 4.44 -20.42
C VAL A 134 -9.13 5.84 -20.02
N SER A 135 -8.48 6.48 -19.02
CA SER A 135 -8.91 7.80 -18.56
C SER A 135 -8.89 8.83 -19.69
N GLU A 136 -10.00 9.55 -19.83
CA GLU A 136 -10.11 10.68 -20.74
C GLU A 136 -9.38 11.93 -20.21
N SER A 137 -8.92 11.88 -18.95
CA SER A 137 -8.20 12.98 -18.29
C SER A 137 -7.00 13.42 -19.13
N ARG A 138 -6.98 14.70 -19.49
CA ARG A 138 -5.87 15.34 -20.21
C ARG A 138 -4.77 15.85 -19.27
N VAL A 139 -4.85 15.48 -17.98
CA VAL A 139 -3.88 15.86 -16.95
C VAL A 139 -2.79 14.79 -16.86
N PRO A 140 -1.49 15.17 -16.85
CA PRO A 140 -0.40 14.23 -16.63
C PRO A 140 -0.55 13.43 -15.32
N PHE A 141 0.01 12.22 -15.29
CA PHE A 141 -0.14 11.25 -14.20
C PHE A 141 -0.06 11.88 -12.80
N THR A 142 -1.00 11.48 -11.94
CA THR A 142 -1.13 11.91 -10.55
C THR A 142 -1.14 10.69 -9.63
N ASP A 143 -0.21 10.63 -8.69
CA ASP A 143 -0.56 10.97 -7.32
C ASP A 143 -1.84 10.41 -6.68
N LEU A 144 -2.86 11.26 -6.73
CA LEU A 144 -4.16 11.09 -6.11
C LEU A 144 -5.25 11.24 -7.17
N TYR A 145 -5.94 10.15 -7.43
CA TYR A 145 -6.97 10.06 -8.46
C TYR A 145 -8.21 9.32 -7.95
N ASP A 146 -9.32 9.55 -8.63
CA ASP A 146 -10.56 8.85 -8.40
C ASP A 146 -10.56 7.54 -9.20
N MET A 147 -10.63 6.41 -8.49
CA MET A 147 -10.56 5.07 -9.05
C MET A 147 -11.76 4.71 -9.94
N LYS A 148 -12.88 5.43 -9.81
CA LYS A 148 -14.11 5.12 -10.54
C LYS A 148 -14.20 5.91 -11.85
N THR A 149 -13.97 7.21 -11.76
CA THR A 149 -14.04 8.12 -12.92
C THR A 149 -12.73 8.21 -13.68
N GLY A 150 -11.63 7.84 -13.02
CA GLY A 150 -10.28 8.06 -13.52
C GLY A 150 -9.92 9.55 -13.65
N GLU A 151 -10.58 10.41 -12.88
CA GLU A 151 -10.25 11.83 -12.85
C GLU A 151 -9.19 12.16 -11.80
N GLN A 152 -8.39 13.20 -12.09
CA GLN A 152 -7.41 13.73 -11.16
C GLN A 152 -8.10 14.47 -10.01
N VAL A 153 -7.70 14.17 -8.77
CA VAL A 153 -8.28 14.79 -7.56
C VAL A 153 -7.39 15.88 -7.03
N ALA A 154 -6.09 15.59 -6.86
CA ALA A 154 -5.06 16.59 -6.50
C ALA A 154 -3.72 16.26 -7.18
N PHE A 155 -2.66 17.02 -6.88
CA PHE A 155 -1.26 16.59 -7.05
C PHE A 155 -0.78 16.21 -8.47
N LYS A 156 -1.08 17.04 -9.46
CA LYS A 156 -0.64 16.86 -10.86
C LYS A 156 0.87 17.08 -11.09
N ALA A 157 1.44 16.32 -12.02
CA ALA A 157 2.78 16.53 -12.61
C ALA A 157 3.92 16.75 -11.59
N ARG A 158 3.85 16.08 -10.44
CA ARG A 158 4.86 16.21 -9.40
C ARG A 158 6.01 15.23 -9.66
N SER A 159 7.24 15.67 -9.45
CA SER A 159 8.43 14.81 -9.57
C SER A 159 8.38 13.58 -8.66
N VAL A 160 7.68 13.67 -7.52
CA VAL A 160 7.49 12.57 -6.57
C VAL A 160 6.76 11.36 -7.17
N VAL A 161 6.05 11.53 -8.29
CA VAL A 161 5.38 10.45 -9.02
C VAL A 161 6.38 9.40 -9.53
N GLY A 162 7.64 9.79 -9.79
CA GLY A 162 8.72 8.84 -10.08
C GLY A 162 8.95 7.83 -8.95
N GLY A 163 8.56 8.17 -7.72
CA GLY A 163 8.62 7.30 -6.55
C GLY A 163 7.83 6.00 -6.69
N VAL A 164 6.76 6.00 -7.49
CA VAL A 164 5.95 4.80 -7.79
C VAL A 164 6.81 3.65 -8.30
N TYR A 165 7.87 3.95 -9.03
CA TYR A 165 8.77 2.98 -9.65
C TYR A 165 9.95 2.56 -8.76
N LEU A 166 10.11 3.11 -7.56
CA LEU A 166 11.24 2.79 -6.67
C LEU A 166 11.41 1.29 -6.38
N PRO A 167 10.35 0.50 -6.15
CA PRO A 167 10.52 -0.94 -5.93
C PRO A 167 11.17 -1.68 -7.10
N LEU A 168 11.06 -1.18 -8.34
CA LEU A 168 11.69 -1.78 -9.52
C LEU A 168 13.22 -1.71 -9.46
N LEU A 169 13.78 -0.79 -8.65
CA LEU A 169 15.22 -0.71 -8.42
C LEU A 169 15.74 -1.82 -7.49
N ILE A 170 14.89 -2.35 -6.62
CA ILE A 170 15.27 -3.32 -5.58
C ILE A 170 15.38 -4.73 -6.18
N THR A 171 14.70 -5.02 -7.30
CA THR A 171 14.66 -6.35 -7.94
C THR A 171 15.90 -6.72 -8.78
N CYS A 172 16.98 -5.94 -8.75
CA CYS A 172 18.17 -6.18 -9.60
C CYS A 172 19.42 -6.71 -8.85
N SER A 173 19.26 -7.44 -7.74
CA SER A 173 20.42 -7.98 -6.98
C SER A 173 20.34 -9.47 -6.62
N SER A 174 19.50 -10.25 -7.29
CA SER A 174 19.42 -11.70 -7.07
C SER A 174 19.50 -12.51 -8.37
N THR A 175 20.49 -12.18 -9.20
CA THR A 175 21.11 -13.14 -10.11
C THR A 175 22.58 -13.24 -9.75
N ASP A 176 22.91 -14.05 -8.76
CA ASP A 176 24.22 -14.68 -8.63
C ASP A 176 24.08 -15.91 -7.72
N GLY A 177 24.33 -17.09 -8.30
CA GLY A 177 24.53 -18.30 -7.51
C GLY A 177 23.79 -19.56 -7.94
N HIS A 178 23.74 -19.89 -9.23
CA HIS A 178 23.66 -21.29 -9.67
C HIS A 178 24.42 -21.48 -11.00
N THR A 179 25.68 -21.88 -10.87
CA THR A 179 26.38 -22.76 -11.83
C THR A 179 26.85 -23.97 -11.05
#